data_AF-A0A158AIE4-F1
#
_entry.id   AF-A0A158AIE4-F1
#
_cell.length_a   1.000
_cell.length_b   1.000
_cell.length_c   1.000
_cell.angle_alpha   90.00
_cell.angle_beta   90.00
_cell.angle_gamma   90.00
#
_symmetry.space_group_name_H-M   'P 1'
#
loop_
_entity.id
_entity.type
_entity.pdbx_description
1 polymer ?
#
loop_
_entity_poly.entity_id
_entity_poly.type
_entity_poly.pdbx_seq_one_letter_code
_entity_poly.pdbx_strand_id
1 'polypeptide(L)'
;MQTVEGRPIARNPLLLAELYFSGLAKEKWTSQKEALAALGHLTPSVSREELSRAIGVSKLPPPVLSLFQAAGIWSSTARELVSLARKYGPHALEERARLIDARGLTWHQIVKLLDGQEPVAPKRRSKASSPLVLAAMYENGVADGRWDSITEAAELLGWSKSHLKWAVAVSRLPAQVLQLFDGKILINAIGDVLLHVHEVIGTAEMIRRADELLQKPKRRTVEKIVAHLVGTKEESQVSLKVRKSRSQRVSRFVFEFSVEASDADEIITAGQDFAPVVQLVLSMLRVRNAQGSK
;
A
#
# COMPACT_ATOMS: atom_id res chain seq x y z
N MET A 1 19.50 29.58 13.32
CA MET A 1 19.00 28.18 13.21
C MET A 1 20.22 27.28 13.23
N GLN A 2 20.37 26.42 14.23
CA GLN A 2 21.52 25.50 14.27
C GLN A 2 21.17 24.30 13.39
N THR A 3 21.73 24.29 12.18
CA THR A 3 21.67 23.18 11.22
C THR A 3 23.10 22.79 10.92
N VAL A 4 23.46 21.56 11.23
CA VAL A 4 24.64 20.92 10.65
C VAL A 4 24.07 20.02 9.54
N GLU A 5 24.42 20.30 8.28
CA GLU A 5 23.98 19.57 7.08
C GLU A 5 22.49 19.72 6.66
N GLY A 6 21.86 20.87 6.94
CA GLY A 6 20.50 21.16 6.45
C GLY A 6 19.39 20.28 7.05
N ARG A 7 19.68 19.51 8.10
CA ARG A 7 18.71 18.63 8.78
C ARG A 7 18.41 19.16 10.18
N PRO A 8 17.15 19.10 10.65
CA PRO A 8 16.81 19.50 12.01
C PRO A 8 17.55 18.63 13.03
N ILE A 9 18.24 19.24 13.99
CA ILE A 9 18.97 18.54 15.08
C ILE A 9 18.06 17.53 15.79
N ALA A 10 16.79 17.87 15.98
CA ALA A 10 15.77 17.01 16.59
C ALA A 10 15.55 15.67 15.86
N ARG A 11 15.89 15.58 14.56
CA ARG A 11 15.71 14.36 13.74
C ARG A 11 16.95 13.47 13.69
N ASN A 12 18.09 13.93 14.21
CA ASN A 12 19.32 13.13 14.28
C ASN A 12 19.58 12.71 15.75
N PRO A 13 19.36 11.43 16.10
CA PRO A 13 19.51 10.95 17.48
C PRO A 13 20.90 11.13 18.06
N LEU A 14 21.96 11.06 17.25
CA LEU A 14 23.33 11.22 17.75
C LEU A 14 23.64 12.68 18.10
N LEU A 15 23.27 13.60 17.21
CA LEU A 15 23.42 15.04 17.47
C LEU A 15 22.56 15.51 18.66
N LEU A 16 21.36 14.95 18.80
CA LEU A 16 20.50 15.26 19.94
C LEU A 16 21.12 14.78 21.27
N ALA A 17 21.77 13.62 21.27
CA ALA A 17 22.49 13.11 22.44
C ALA A 17 23.73 13.95 22.75
N GLU A 18 24.50 14.33 21.73
CA GLU A 18 25.67 15.22 21.89
C GLU A 18 25.26 16.57 22.47
N LEU A 19 24.17 17.16 21.98
CA LEU A 19 23.61 18.40 22.51
C LEU A 19 23.26 18.25 24.00
N TYR A 20 22.61 17.13 24.36
CA TYR A 20 22.26 16.79 25.74
C TYR A 20 23.50 16.72 26.65
N PHE A 21 24.54 15.98 26.25
CA PHE A 21 25.76 15.85 27.04
C PHE A 21 26.58 17.14 27.10
N SER A 22 26.60 17.93 26.02
CA SER A 22 27.28 19.23 26.02
C SER A 22 26.61 20.22 26.97
N GLY A 23 25.28 20.22 27.06
CA GLY A 23 24.59 21.07 28.03
C GLY A 23 24.73 20.58 29.48
N LEU A 24 24.87 19.27 29.72
CA LEU A 24 25.24 18.74 31.04
C LEU A 24 26.65 19.22 31.43
N ALA A 25 27.61 19.10 30.53
CA ALA A 25 29.00 19.51 30.79
C ALA A 25 29.18 21.03 30.97
N LYS A 26 28.26 21.83 30.41
CA LYS A 26 28.22 23.29 30.54
C LYS A 26 27.26 23.78 31.62
N GLU A 27 26.75 22.89 32.47
CA GLU A 27 25.81 23.20 33.55
C GLU A 27 24.53 23.93 33.10
N LYS A 28 24.15 23.81 31.82
CA LYS A 28 22.93 24.42 31.26
C LYS A 28 21.66 23.74 31.75
N TRP A 29 21.79 22.48 32.14
CA TRP A 29 20.76 21.68 32.78
C TRP A 29 21.43 20.60 33.63
N THR A 30 20.75 20.15 34.66
CA THR A 30 21.20 19.06 35.56
C THR A 30 20.38 17.78 35.37
N SER A 31 19.17 17.92 34.82
CA SER A 31 18.23 16.81 34.62
C SER A 31 17.72 16.71 33.18
N GLN A 32 17.24 15.53 32.79
CA GLN A 32 16.57 15.36 31.49
C GLN A 32 15.31 16.24 31.36
N LYS A 33 14.63 16.53 32.47
CA LYS A 33 13.44 17.37 32.49
C LYS A 33 13.79 18.83 32.15
N GLU A 34 14.86 19.34 32.73
CA GLU A 34 15.39 20.68 32.40
C GLU A 34 15.90 20.74 30.96
N ALA A 35 16.59 19.71 30.49
CA ALA A 35 17.02 19.64 29.10
C ALA A 35 15.84 19.70 28.12
N LEU A 36 14.74 18.98 28.39
CA LEU A 36 13.54 19.04 27.55
C LEU A 36 12.88 20.42 27.56
N ALA A 37 12.81 21.08 28.71
CA ALA A 37 12.29 22.43 28.80
C ALA A 37 13.16 23.41 28.00
N ALA A 38 14.49 23.30 28.11
CA ALA A 38 15.44 24.11 27.36
C ALA A 38 15.40 23.83 25.85
N LEU A 39 15.19 22.59 25.44
CA LEU A 39 15.14 22.16 24.03
C LEU A 39 13.75 22.31 23.38
N GLY A 40 12.75 22.77 24.13
CA GLY A 40 11.37 22.92 23.65
C GLY A 40 11.21 23.90 22.48
N HIS A 41 12.18 24.78 22.26
CA HIS A 41 12.20 25.74 21.15
C HIS A 41 12.67 25.14 19.81
N LEU A 42 13.11 23.87 19.78
CA LEU A 42 13.49 23.20 18.55
C LEU A 42 12.25 22.79 17.73
N THR A 43 12.36 22.90 16.40
CA THR A 43 11.32 22.46 15.46
C THR A 43 11.87 21.32 14.59
N PRO A 44 11.31 20.10 14.65
CA PRO A 44 10.20 19.65 15.49
C PRO A 44 10.56 19.58 16.99
N SER A 45 9.55 19.71 17.86
CA SER A 45 9.70 19.60 19.31
C SER A 45 10.21 18.21 19.69
N VAL A 46 11.18 18.16 20.60
CA VAL A 46 11.80 16.91 21.06
C VAL A 46 10.97 16.34 22.21
N SER A 47 10.43 15.14 22.03
CA SER A 47 9.75 14.40 23.09
C SER A 47 10.74 13.78 24.09
N ARG A 48 10.25 13.46 25.29
CA ARG A 48 11.03 12.77 26.32
C ARG A 48 11.54 11.41 25.82
N GLU A 49 10.71 10.70 25.06
CA GLU A 49 11.04 9.40 24.50
C GLU A 49 12.15 9.50 23.45
N GLU A 50 12.13 10.54 22.60
CA GLU A 50 13.17 10.79 21.60
C GLU A 50 14.50 11.12 22.25
N LEU A 51 14.51 11.98 23.27
CA LEU A 51 15.73 12.30 24.02
C LEU A 51 16.28 11.04 24.73
N SER A 52 15.42 10.25 25.37
CA SER A 52 15.83 9.01 26.02
C SER A 52 16.41 7.99 25.03
N ARG A 53 15.82 7.87 23.83
CA ARG A 53 16.34 7.00 22.76
C ARG A 53 17.67 7.52 22.21
N ALA A 54 17.80 8.83 21.99
CA ALA A 54 19.05 9.45 21.56
C ALA A 54 20.19 9.14 22.54
N ILE A 55 19.96 9.35 23.83
CA ILE A 55 20.91 8.98 24.89
C ILE A 55 21.20 7.48 24.86
N GLY A 56 20.18 6.63 24.71
CA GLY A 56 20.37 5.18 24.60
C GLY A 56 21.24 4.76 23.42
N VAL A 57 21.04 5.35 22.25
CA VAL A 57 21.84 5.08 21.04
C VAL A 57 23.27 5.57 21.19
N SER A 58 23.50 6.73 21.80
CA SER A 58 24.85 7.27 22.00
C SER A 58 25.75 6.39 22.89
N LYS A 59 25.15 5.51 23.69
CA LYS A 59 25.84 4.55 24.57
C LYS A 59 26.14 3.22 23.87
N LEU A 60 25.75 3.05 22.61
CA LEU A 60 26.03 1.82 21.87
C LEU A 60 27.52 1.72 21.51
N PRO A 61 28.07 0.51 21.43
CA PRO A 61 29.45 0.30 21.02
C PRO A 61 29.75 0.94 19.64
N PRO A 62 30.93 1.54 19.45
CA PRO A 62 31.32 2.14 18.17
C PRO A 62 31.18 1.19 16.96
N PRO A 63 31.48 -0.12 17.06
CA PRO A 63 31.25 -1.06 15.96
C PRO A 63 29.79 -1.09 15.50
N VAL A 64 28.83 -1.03 16.43
CA VAL A 64 27.39 -1.01 16.10
C VAL A 64 27.02 0.28 15.37
N LEU A 65 27.51 1.42 15.85
CA LEU A 65 27.24 2.72 15.22
C LEU A 65 27.86 2.84 13.83
N SER A 66 29.03 2.22 13.62
CA SER A 66 29.75 2.26 12.34
C SER A 66 28.97 1.62 11.19
N LEU A 67 28.17 0.58 11.46
CA LEU A 67 27.33 -0.09 10.46
C LEU A 67 26.31 0.87 9.83
N PHE A 68 25.88 1.91 10.55
CA PHE A 68 24.86 2.84 10.09
C PHE A 68 25.43 4.13 9.51
N GLN A 69 26.75 4.24 9.29
CA GLN A 69 27.35 5.43 8.66
C GLN A 69 26.75 5.71 7.28
N ALA A 70 26.54 4.67 6.47
CA ALA A 70 25.92 4.81 5.15
C ALA A 70 24.38 4.81 5.18
N ALA A 71 23.77 3.97 6.04
CA ALA A 71 22.32 3.80 6.09
C ALA A 71 21.57 4.90 6.90
N GLY A 72 22.30 5.61 7.77
CA GLY A 72 21.79 6.62 8.69
C GLY A 72 21.06 6.02 9.90
N ILE A 73 21.14 6.74 11.04
CA ILE A 73 20.38 6.42 12.25
C ILE A 73 19.20 7.39 12.36
N TRP A 74 18.00 6.87 12.16
CA TRP A 74 16.74 7.63 12.26
C TRP A 74 16.04 7.34 13.59
N SER A 75 14.96 8.06 13.91
CA SER A 75 14.17 7.82 15.12
C SER A 75 13.61 6.39 15.21
N SER A 76 13.24 5.79 14.08
CA SER A 76 12.83 4.38 13.99
C SER A 76 13.99 3.43 14.26
N THR A 77 15.15 3.67 13.63
CA THR A 77 16.37 2.89 13.83
C THR A 77 16.84 2.96 15.28
N ALA A 78 16.83 4.16 15.88
CA ALA A 78 17.20 4.39 17.27
C ALA A 78 16.33 3.58 18.24
N ARG A 79 15.01 3.51 17.97
CA ARG A 79 14.08 2.69 18.75
C ARG A 79 14.47 1.21 18.70
N GLU A 80 14.74 0.68 17.51
CA GLU A 80 15.13 -0.72 17.33
C GLU A 80 16.48 -1.02 17.99
N LEU A 81 17.47 -0.15 17.82
CA LEU A 81 18.80 -0.34 18.40
C LEU A 81 18.77 -0.33 19.94
N VAL A 82 18.00 0.57 20.55
CA VAL A 82 17.80 0.57 22.01
C VAL A 82 17.05 -0.68 22.47
N SER A 83 16.09 -1.17 21.69
CA SER A 83 15.39 -2.44 21.98
C SER A 83 16.36 -3.63 21.95
N LEU A 84 17.21 -3.70 20.92
CA LEU A 84 18.23 -4.73 20.78
C LEU A 84 19.26 -4.68 21.91
N ALA A 85 19.69 -3.47 22.30
CA ALA A 85 20.64 -3.30 23.39
C ALA A 85 20.07 -3.74 24.74
N ARG A 86 18.76 -3.55 24.96
CA ARG A 86 18.08 -4.10 26.14
C ARG A 86 17.94 -5.62 26.09
N LYS A 87 17.75 -6.19 24.89
CA LYS A 87 17.53 -7.62 24.70
C LYS A 87 18.81 -8.44 24.83
N TYR A 88 19.92 -7.97 24.24
CA TYR A 88 21.17 -8.74 24.14
C TYR A 88 22.32 -8.14 24.95
N GLY A 89 22.20 -6.89 25.40
CA GLY A 89 23.30 -6.15 26.02
C GLY A 89 24.28 -5.57 24.99
N PRO A 90 25.11 -4.58 25.40
CA PRO A 90 26.03 -3.89 24.50
C PRO A 90 27.14 -4.80 23.96
N HIS A 91 27.71 -5.67 24.80
CA HIS A 91 28.82 -6.55 24.41
C HIS A 91 28.42 -7.55 23.32
N ALA A 92 27.25 -8.18 23.44
CA ALA A 92 26.78 -9.14 22.44
C ALA A 92 26.49 -8.47 21.08
N LEU A 93 26.00 -7.22 21.10
CA LEU A 93 25.81 -6.45 19.88
C LEU A 93 27.14 -6.04 19.24
N GLU A 94 28.16 -5.75 20.04
CA GLU A 94 29.50 -5.44 19.54
C GLU A 94 30.11 -6.61 18.77
N GLU A 95 30.11 -7.80 19.37
CA GLU A 95 30.64 -9.01 18.73
C GLU A 95 29.90 -9.33 17.42
N ARG A 96 28.57 -9.20 17.42
CA ARG A 96 27.78 -9.36 16.19
C ARG A 96 28.10 -8.30 15.14
N ALA A 97 28.26 -7.04 15.56
CA ALA A 97 28.54 -5.94 14.64
C ALA A 97 29.88 -6.13 13.91
N ARG A 98 30.89 -6.70 14.57
CA ARG A 98 32.19 -7.00 13.94
C ARG A 98 32.10 -8.02 12.81
N LEU A 99 31.06 -8.85 12.78
CA LEU A 99 30.86 -9.88 11.77
C LEU A 99 30.00 -9.41 10.58
N ILE A 100 29.45 -8.19 10.62
CA ILE A 100 28.53 -7.69 9.61
C ILE A 100 29.27 -6.78 8.62
N ASP A 101 29.23 -7.12 7.33
CA ASP A 101 29.54 -6.15 6.26
C ASP A 101 28.29 -5.33 5.93
N ALA A 102 28.31 -4.03 6.25
CA ALA A 102 27.19 -3.11 6.03
C ALA A 102 27.04 -2.63 4.57
N ARG A 103 27.98 -2.96 3.67
CA ARG A 103 27.97 -2.45 2.29
C ARG A 103 26.72 -2.90 1.54
N GLY A 104 25.97 -1.94 1.01
CA GLY A 104 24.75 -2.19 0.24
C GLY A 104 23.54 -2.65 1.08
N LEU A 105 23.67 -2.71 2.41
CA LEU A 105 22.57 -3.07 3.29
C LEU A 105 21.75 -1.85 3.70
N THR A 106 20.44 -2.03 3.75
CA THR A 106 19.51 -1.06 4.34
C THR A 106 19.55 -1.15 5.87
N TRP A 107 19.18 -0.07 6.55
CA TRP A 107 19.15 -0.04 8.03
C TRP A 107 18.32 -1.19 8.63
N HIS A 108 17.22 -1.60 7.98
CA HIS A 108 16.40 -2.72 8.44
C HIS A 108 17.15 -4.06 8.36
N GLN A 109 17.94 -4.27 7.31
CA GLN A 109 18.74 -5.49 7.15
C GLN A 109 19.84 -5.55 8.20
N ILE A 110 20.50 -4.42 8.47
CA ILE A 110 21.53 -4.32 9.51
C ILE A 110 20.93 -4.65 10.89
N VAL A 111 19.76 -4.07 11.23
CA VAL A 111 19.05 -4.37 12.49
C VAL A 111 18.70 -5.86 12.60
N LYS A 112 18.24 -6.50 11.52
CA LYS A 112 17.93 -7.94 11.52
C LYS A 112 19.17 -8.82 11.74
N LEU A 113 20.28 -8.47 11.10
CA LEU A 113 21.55 -9.17 11.30
C LEU A 113 22.02 -9.03 12.76
N LEU A 114 21.87 -7.84 13.36
CA LEU A 114 22.16 -7.62 14.79
C LEU A 114 21.21 -8.41 15.72
N ASP A 115 19.95 -8.63 15.32
CA ASP A 115 19.00 -9.50 16.03
C ASP A 115 19.33 -11.00 15.87
N GLY A 116 20.31 -11.35 15.01
CA GLY A 116 20.69 -12.74 14.73
C GLY A 116 19.76 -13.43 13.73
N GLN A 117 18.96 -12.67 12.97
CA GLN A 117 18.12 -13.21 11.91
C GLN A 117 18.89 -13.20 10.59
N GLU A 118 18.87 -14.32 9.86
CA GLU A 118 19.41 -14.36 8.51
C GLU A 118 18.65 -13.37 7.60
N PRO A 119 19.35 -12.66 6.71
CA PRO A 119 18.74 -11.69 5.82
C PRO A 119 17.87 -12.45 4.80
N VAL A 120 16.57 -12.56 5.09
CA VAL A 120 15.59 -13.06 4.14
C VAL A 120 15.69 -12.20 2.89
N ALA A 121 16.05 -12.82 1.76
CA ALA A 121 16.14 -12.14 0.47
C ALA A 121 14.88 -11.28 0.27
N PRO A 122 15.03 -10.01 -0.16
CA PRO A 122 13.87 -9.15 -0.36
C PRO A 122 12.90 -9.88 -1.29
N LYS A 123 11.69 -10.18 -0.80
CA LYS A 123 10.62 -10.72 -1.63
C LYS A 123 10.43 -9.71 -2.76
N ARG A 124 10.97 -10.02 -3.94
CA ARG A 124 10.75 -9.21 -5.14
C ARG A 124 9.24 -9.13 -5.26
N ARG A 125 8.67 -7.93 -5.07
CA ARG A 125 7.27 -7.71 -5.42
C ARG A 125 7.19 -8.17 -6.86
N SER A 126 6.46 -9.27 -7.12
CA SER A 126 6.25 -9.70 -8.49
C SER A 126 5.76 -8.46 -9.24
N LYS A 127 6.41 -8.14 -10.37
CA LYS A 127 5.88 -7.11 -11.27
C LYS A 127 4.40 -7.43 -11.41
N ALA A 128 3.54 -6.42 -11.25
CA ALA A 128 2.09 -6.60 -11.28
C ALA A 128 1.71 -7.26 -12.62
N SER A 129 1.63 -8.59 -12.63
CA SER A 129 1.24 -9.35 -13.79
C SER A 129 -0.23 -9.06 -14.01
N SER A 130 -0.61 -8.83 -15.28
CA SER A 130 -2.02 -8.71 -15.65
C SER A 130 -2.80 -9.90 -15.07
N PRO A 131 -4.02 -9.69 -14.53
CA PRO A 131 -4.85 -10.79 -14.01
C PRO A 131 -5.02 -11.92 -15.03
N LEU A 132 -5.12 -11.59 -16.32
CA LEU A 132 -5.24 -12.59 -17.39
C LEU A 132 -4.00 -13.48 -17.49
N VAL A 133 -2.81 -12.91 -17.27
CA VAL A 133 -1.55 -13.67 -17.26
C VAL A 133 -1.49 -14.58 -16.02
N LEU A 134 -1.89 -14.07 -14.85
CA LEU A 134 -1.93 -14.87 -13.62
C LEU A 134 -2.90 -16.05 -13.75
N ALA A 135 -4.08 -15.81 -14.32
CA ALA A 135 -5.07 -16.85 -14.57
C ALA A 135 -4.57 -17.88 -15.58
N ALA A 136 -4.00 -17.45 -16.72
CA ALA A 136 -3.45 -18.35 -17.72
C ALA A 136 -2.29 -19.19 -17.17
N MET A 137 -1.42 -18.60 -16.35
CA MET A 137 -0.36 -19.34 -15.65
C MET A 137 -0.96 -20.43 -14.76
N TYR A 138 -1.97 -20.09 -13.96
CA TYR A 138 -2.67 -21.05 -13.11
C TYR A 138 -3.32 -22.17 -13.91
N GLU A 139 -4.09 -21.85 -14.93
CA GLU A 139 -4.81 -22.83 -15.77
C GLU A 139 -3.83 -23.77 -16.49
N ASN A 140 -2.74 -23.24 -17.06
CA ASN A 140 -1.70 -24.06 -17.66
C ASN A 140 -1.04 -24.99 -16.63
N GLY A 141 -0.72 -24.49 -15.43
CA GLY A 141 -0.13 -25.35 -14.40
C GLY A 141 -1.07 -26.43 -13.87
N VAL A 142 -2.38 -26.18 -13.87
CA VAL A 142 -3.38 -27.23 -13.58
C VAL A 142 -3.38 -28.27 -14.71
N ALA A 143 -3.38 -27.83 -15.97
CA ALA A 143 -3.36 -28.73 -17.13
C ALA A 143 -2.07 -29.58 -17.19
N ASP A 144 -0.94 -29.00 -16.80
CA ASP A 144 0.37 -29.65 -16.74
C ASP A 144 0.56 -30.54 -15.49
N GLY A 145 -0.41 -30.59 -14.56
CA GLY A 145 -0.30 -31.31 -13.30
C GLY A 145 0.76 -30.75 -12.33
N ARG A 146 1.13 -29.47 -12.47
CA ARG A 146 2.09 -28.78 -11.58
C ARG A 146 1.49 -28.39 -10.23
N TRP A 147 0.16 -28.30 -10.17
CA TRP A 147 -0.61 -28.07 -8.96
C TRP A 147 -2.06 -28.50 -9.16
N ASP A 148 -2.70 -28.93 -8.08
CA ASP A 148 -4.10 -29.41 -8.09
C ASP A 148 -5.06 -28.37 -7.52
N SER A 149 -4.54 -27.30 -6.89
CA SER A 149 -5.37 -26.28 -6.25
C SER A 149 -4.81 -24.88 -6.34
N ILE A 150 -5.71 -23.88 -6.23
CA ILE A 150 -5.34 -22.46 -6.11
C ILE A 150 -4.44 -22.22 -4.89
N THR A 151 -4.62 -22.97 -3.79
CA THR A 151 -3.79 -22.83 -2.59
C THR A 151 -2.34 -23.17 -2.89
N GLU A 152 -2.13 -24.35 -3.48
CA GLU A 152 -0.80 -24.86 -3.83
C GLU A 152 -0.10 -23.95 -4.86
N ALA A 153 -0.82 -23.55 -5.91
CA ALA A 153 -0.31 -22.62 -6.90
C ALA A 153 0.10 -21.28 -6.26
N ALA A 154 -0.71 -20.75 -5.34
CA ALA A 154 -0.41 -19.48 -4.66
C ALA A 154 0.84 -19.57 -3.77
N GLU A 155 1.02 -20.68 -3.06
CA GLU A 155 2.19 -20.93 -2.22
C GLU A 155 3.47 -21.05 -3.04
N LEU A 156 3.45 -21.86 -4.10
CA LEU A 156 4.61 -22.07 -4.98
C LEU A 156 5.01 -20.81 -5.75
N LEU A 157 4.02 -20.03 -6.22
CA LEU A 157 4.26 -18.81 -7.00
C LEU A 157 4.47 -17.57 -6.12
N GLY A 158 4.28 -17.70 -4.80
CA GLY A 158 4.39 -16.59 -3.86
C GLY A 158 3.31 -15.51 -4.03
N TRP A 159 2.15 -15.87 -4.59
CA TRP A 159 1.01 -14.96 -4.77
C TRP A 159 0.04 -15.10 -3.60
N SER A 160 -0.77 -14.06 -3.35
CA SER A 160 -1.86 -14.23 -2.38
C SER A 160 -2.98 -15.07 -3.01
N LYS A 161 -3.49 -16.04 -2.24
CA LYS A 161 -4.62 -16.89 -2.65
C LYS A 161 -5.82 -16.07 -3.11
N SER A 162 -6.13 -14.98 -2.40
CA SER A 162 -7.23 -14.08 -2.76
C SER A 162 -7.00 -13.38 -4.10
N HIS A 163 -5.76 -12.97 -4.40
CA HIS A 163 -5.43 -12.32 -5.66
C HIS A 163 -5.49 -13.31 -6.83
N LEU A 164 -5.00 -14.54 -6.64
CA LEU A 164 -5.08 -15.57 -7.68
C LEU A 164 -6.53 -15.98 -7.98
N LYS A 165 -7.35 -16.17 -6.94
CA LYS A 165 -8.78 -16.44 -7.09
C LYS A 165 -9.49 -15.30 -7.83
N TRP A 166 -9.17 -14.06 -7.49
CA TRP A 166 -9.72 -12.88 -8.18
C TRP A 166 -9.30 -12.84 -9.66
N ALA A 167 -8.03 -13.10 -9.96
CA ALA A 167 -7.53 -13.11 -11.34
C ALA A 167 -8.24 -14.17 -12.20
N VAL A 168 -8.43 -15.38 -11.66
CA VAL A 168 -9.19 -16.47 -12.31
C VAL A 168 -10.67 -16.12 -12.48
N ALA A 169 -11.27 -15.37 -11.55
CA ALA A 169 -12.64 -14.91 -11.73
C ALA A 169 -12.73 -13.92 -12.90
N VAL A 170 -11.81 -12.95 -12.96
CA VAL A 170 -11.77 -11.95 -14.04
C VAL A 170 -11.53 -12.60 -15.41
N SER A 171 -10.66 -13.62 -15.50
CA SER A 171 -10.41 -14.32 -16.78
C SER A 171 -11.62 -15.06 -17.33
N ARG A 172 -12.63 -15.33 -16.49
CA ARG A 172 -13.88 -16.00 -16.88
C ARG A 172 -14.98 -15.04 -17.33
N LEU A 173 -14.71 -13.72 -17.33
CA LEU A 173 -15.62 -12.77 -17.97
C LEU A 173 -15.77 -13.09 -19.47
N PRO A 174 -16.88 -12.69 -20.11
CA PRO A 174 -17.08 -12.94 -21.53
C PRO A 174 -15.92 -12.40 -22.38
N ALA A 175 -15.52 -13.15 -23.41
CA ALA A 175 -14.38 -12.81 -24.26
C ALA A 175 -14.51 -11.41 -24.88
N GLN A 176 -15.73 -11.03 -25.28
CA GLN A 176 -16.08 -9.71 -25.79
C GLN A 176 -15.74 -8.60 -24.79
N VAL A 177 -16.00 -8.84 -23.50
CA VAL A 177 -15.67 -7.89 -22.44
C VAL A 177 -14.16 -7.80 -22.30
N LEU A 178 -13.45 -8.92 -22.24
CA LEU A 178 -11.99 -8.95 -22.09
C LEU A 178 -11.30 -8.22 -23.25
N GLN A 179 -11.78 -8.41 -24.48
CA GLN A 179 -11.28 -7.76 -25.69
C GLN A 179 -11.31 -6.23 -25.62
N LEU A 180 -12.29 -5.63 -24.94
CA LEU A 180 -12.35 -4.16 -24.75
C LEU A 180 -11.12 -3.61 -23.99
N PHE A 181 -10.51 -4.46 -23.16
CA PHE A 181 -9.35 -4.14 -22.33
C PHE A 181 -8.03 -4.59 -22.95
N ASP A 182 -8.02 -5.09 -24.18
CA ASP A 182 -6.78 -5.41 -24.87
C ASP A 182 -5.86 -4.18 -24.94
N GLY A 183 -4.60 -4.41 -24.55
CA GLY A 183 -3.59 -3.36 -24.41
C GLY A 183 -3.80 -2.39 -23.25
N LYS A 184 -4.76 -2.63 -22.34
CA LYS A 184 -5.02 -1.80 -21.15
C LYS A 184 -4.69 -2.55 -19.86
N ILE A 185 -4.21 -1.81 -18.86
CA ILE A 185 -3.91 -2.39 -17.55
C ILE A 185 -5.21 -2.54 -16.77
N LEU A 186 -5.62 -3.78 -16.54
CA LEU A 186 -6.79 -4.09 -15.72
C LEU A 186 -6.39 -4.15 -14.25
N ILE A 187 -6.59 -3.04 -13.55
CA ILE A 187 -6.33 -2.94 -12.11
C ILE A 187 -7.44 -3.62 -11.30
N ASN A 188 -7.14 -3.97 -10.05
CA ASN A 188 -8.05 -4.70 -9.17
C ASN A 188 -9.44 -4.06 -9.06
N ALA A 189 -9.50 -2.75 -8.89
CA ALA A 189 -10.75 -2.01 -8.76
C ALA A 189 -11.66 -2.15 -9.99
N ILE A 190 -11.08 -2.22 -11.19
CA ILE A 190 -11.84 -2.34 -12.44
C ILE A 190 -12.35 -3.77 -12.61
N GLY A 191 -11.52 -4.78 -12.32
CA GLY A 191 -11.98 -6.18 -12.35
C GLY A 191 -13.10 -6.47 -11.35
N ASP A 192 -13.04 -5.90 -10.15
CA ASP A 192 -14.13 -6.01 -9.17
C ASP A 192 -15.44 -5.43 -9.71
N VAL A 193 -15.39 -4.27 -10.38
CA VAL A 193 -16.58 -3.66 -10.99
C VAL A 193 -17.12 -4.53 -12.11
N LEU A 194 -16.26 -5.08 -12.98
CA LEU A 194 -16.69 -5.94 -14.09
C LEU A 194 -17.34 -7.23 -13.61
N LEU A 195 -16.76 -7.90 -12.61
CA LEU A 195 -17.34 -9.11 -12.00
C LEU A 195 -18.72 -8.81 -11.41
N HIS A 196 -18.87 -7.65 -10.80
CA HIS A 196 -20.15 -7.26 -10.21
C HIS A 196 -21.20 -6.88 -11.26
N VAL A 197 -20.80 -6.15 -12.31
CA VAL A 197 -21.66 -5.87 -13.46
C VAL A 197 -22.16 -7.19 -14.05
N HIS A 198 -21.25 -8.16 -14.26
CA HIS A 198 -21.57 -9.50 -14.74
C HIS A 198 -22.59 -10.22 -13.85
N GLU A 199 -22.43 -10.18 -12.53
CA GLU A 199 -23.40 -10.77 -11.58
C GLU A 199 -24.80 -10.12 -11.67
N VAL A 200 -24.89 -8.82 -11.91
CA VAL A 200 -26.18 -8.10 -11.86
C VAL A 200 -26.93 -8.12 -13.19
N ILE A 201 -26.25 -7.83 -14.30
CA ILE A 201 -26.91 -7.77 -15.61
C ILE A 201 -26.90 -9.13 -16.32
N GLY A 202 -26.06 -10.05 -15.85
CA GLY A 202 -25.89 -11.38 -16.43
C GLY A 202 -25.03 -11.38 -17.70
N THR A 203 -24.65 -12.58 -18.13
CA THR A 203 -23.76 -12.81 -19.29
C THR A 203 -24.31 -12.23 -20.59
N ALA A 204 -25.59 -12.47 -20.90
CA ALA A 204 -26.16 -12.10 -22.20
C ALA A 204 -26.19 -10.58 -22.42
N GLU A 205 -26.64 -9.82 -21.41
CA GLU A 205 -26.70 -8.35 -21.49
C GLU A 205 -25.30 -7.74 -21.47
N MET A 206 -24.37 -8.31 -20.70
CA MET A 206 -22.99 -7.85 -20.68
C MET A 206 -22.29 -8.06 -22.04
N ILE A 207 -22.52 -9.19 -22.70
CA ILE A 207 -22.04 -9.46 -24.06
C ILE A 207 -22.66 -8.46 -25.03
N ARG A 208 -23.98 -8.27 -25.00
CA ARG A 208 -24.68 -7.32 -25.89
C ARG A 208 -24.08 -5.92 -25.82
N ARG A 209 -23.85 -5.40 -24.60
CA ARG A 209 -23.22 -4.09 -24.38
C ARG A 209 -21.77 -4.03 -24.82
N ALA A 210 -21.02 -5.12 -24.65
CA ALA A 210 -19.65 -5.21 -25.12
C ALA A 210 -19.58 -5.21 -26.66
N ASP A 211 -20.47 -5.95 -27.33
CA ASP A 211 -20.56 -6.01 -28.79
C ASP A 211 -20.90 -4.64 -29.40
N GLU A 212 -21.80 -3.87 -28.78
CA GLU A 212 -22.10 -2.50 -29.20
C GLU A 212 -20.84 -1.61 -29.25
N LEU A 213 -19.95 -1.77 -28.26
CA LEU A 213 -18.68 -1.02 -28.20
C LEU A 213 -17.68 -1.51 -29.24
N LEU A 214 -17.60 -2.83 -29.45
CA LEU A 214 -16.70 -3.46 -30.41
C LEU A 214 -17.10 -3.11 -31.86
N GLN A 215 -18.40 -3.04 -32.16
CA GLN A 215 -18.92 -2.65 -33.48
C GLN A 215 -18.67 -1.18 -33.83
N LYS A 216 -18.46 -0.32 -32.83
CA LYS A 216 -18.12 1.10 -33.01
C LYS A 216 -16.68 1.36 -32.54
N PRO A 217 -15.65 0.89 -33.27
CA PRO A 217 -14.27 1.01 -32.82
C PRO A 217 -13.85 2.48 -32.71
N LYS A 218 -13.79 2.97 -31.47
CA LYS A 218 -13.25 4.28 -31.09
C LYS A 218 -12.27 4.07 -29.94
N ARG A 219 -11.26 4.93 -29.86
CA ARG A 219 -10.31 4.92 -28.73
C ARG A 219 -11.04 5.38 -27.46
N ARG A 220 -11.32 4.46 -26.55
CA ARG A 220 -12.01 4.71 -25.28
C ARG A 220 -11.07 4.52 -24.10
N THR A 221 -11.22 5.36 -23.08
CA THR A 221 -10.57 5.14 -21.79
C THR A 221 -11.25 3.99 -21.06
N VAL A 222 -10.59 3.46 -20.03
CA VAL A 222 -11.15 2.35 -19.26
C VAL A 222 -12.46 2.76 -18.58
N GLU A 223 -12.53 3.98 -18.08
CA GLU A 223 -13.70 4.54 -17.40
C GLU A 223 -14.91 4.57 -18.33
N LYS A 224 -14.72 5.00 -19.59
CA LYS A 224 -15.80 5.03 -20.60
C LYS A 224 -16.31 3.63 -20.95
N ILE A 225 -15.41 2.65 -21.04
CA ILE A 225 -15.79 1.26 -21.29
C ILE A 225 -16.65 0.74 -20.13
N VAL A 226 -16.20 0.94 -18.89
CA VAL A 226 -16.93 0.50 -17.69
C VAL A 226 -18.29 1.20 -17.59
N ALA A 227 -18.32 2.51 -17.84
CA ALA A 227 -19.55 3.32 -17.81
C ALA A 227 -20.60 2.76 -18.79
N HIS A 228 -20.21 2.48 -20.04
CA HIS A 228 -21.11 1.87 -21.03
C HIS A 228 -21.58 0.47 -20.62
N LEU A 229 -20.69 -0.37 -20.08
CA LEU A 229 -21.07 -1.70 -19.57
C LEU A 229 -22.06 -1.61 -18.41
N VAL A 230 -21.94 -0.60 -17.55
CA VAL A 230 -22.90 -0.32 -16.47
C VAL A 230 -24.23 0.23 -17.02
N GLY A 231 -24.22 0.81 -18.22
CA GLY A 231 -25.41 1.30 -18.92
C GLY A 231 -25.58 2.82 -18.87
N THR A 232 -24.54 3.57 -18.55
CA THR A 232 -24.55 5.03 -18.71
C THR A 232 -24.29 5.38 -20.17
N LYS A 233 -25.05 6.33 -20.73
CA LYS A 233 -24.87 6.77 -22.13
C LYS A 233 -23.49 7.43 -22.32
N GLU A 234 -22.83 7.15 -23.45
CA GLU A 234 -21.53 7.77 -23.81
C GLU A 234 -21.60 9.31 -23.93
N GLU A 235 -22.79 9.85 -24.16
CA GLU A 235 -23.07 11.28 -24.34
C GLU A 235 -23.20 12.05 -23.02
N SER A 236 -23.38 11.34 -21.90
CA SER A 236 -23.41 11.98 -20.59
C SER A 236 -21.99 12.50 -20.28
N GLN A 237 -21.81 13.82 -20.17
CA GLN A 237 -20.54 14.46 -19.79
C GLN A 237 -20.14 14.21 -18.32
N VAL A 238 -20.68 13.15 -17.73
CA VAL A 238 -20.64 12.90 -16.31
C VAL A 238 -19.52 11.91 -16.01
N SER A 239 -18.51 12.38 -15.28
CA SER A 239 -17.46 11.54 -14.75
C SER A 239 -17.97 10.81 -13.50
N LEU A 240 -18.08 9.49 -13.59
CA LEU A 240 -18.39 8.61 -12.46
C LEU A 240 -17.11 8.07 -11.83
N LYS A 241 -16.85 8.45 -10.58
CA LYS A 241 -15.77 7.87 -9.79
C LYS A 241 -16.36 7.08 -8.63
N VAL A 242 -16.05 5.78 -8.62
CA VAL A 242 -16.44 4.88 -7.52
C VAL A 242 -15.23 4.64 -6.65
N ARG A 243 -15.32 4.95 -5.35
CA ARG A 243 -14.28 4.61 -4.39
C ARG A 243 -14.85 3.90 -3.17
N LYS A 244 -14.11 2.90 -2.70
CA LYS A 244 -14.36 2.23 -1.44
C LYS A 244 -13.68 3.03 -0.32
N SER A 245 -14.48 3.55 0.61
CA SER A 245 -14.01 4.24 1.80
C SER A 245 -14.27 3.38 3.04
N ARG A 246 -13.31 3.28 3.95
CA ARG A 246 -13.48 2.54 5.21
C ARG A 246 -13.41 3.55 6.35
N SER A 247 -14.52 3.72 7.07
CA SER A 247 -14.62 4.61 8.23
C SER A 247 -15.31 3.87 9.37
N GLN A 248 -14.69 3.87 10.56
CA GLN A 248 -15.27 3.34 11.79
C GLN A 248 -15.92 1.94 11.61
N ARG A 249 -15.14 0.97 11.10
CA ARG A 249 -15.56 -0.42 10.82
C ARG A 249 -16.64 -0.61 9.73
N VAL A 250 -17.23 0.45 9.20
CA VAL A 250 -18.17 0.38 8.07
C VAL A 250 -17.43 0.63 6.76
N SER A 251 -17.65 -0.24 5.78
CA SER A 251 -17.22 0.01 4.40
C SER A 251 -18.32 0.80 3.69
N ARG A 252 -18.01 2.01 3.24
CA ARG A 252 -18.89 2.86 2.44
C ARG A 252 -18.39 2.87 1.00
N PHE A 253 -19.30 2.78 0.05
CA PHE A 253 -18.99 3.14 -1.33
C PHE A 253 -19.39 4.60 -1.52
N VAL A 254 -18.46 5.39 -2.06
CA VAL A 254 -18.70 6.79 -2.38
C VAL A 254 -18.77 6.89 -3.90
N PHE A 255 -19.91 7.41 -4.37
CA PHE A 255 -20.16 7.74 -5.77
C PHE A 255 -19.96 9.23 -5.91
N GLU A 256 -18.89 9.59 -6.59
CA GLU A 256 -18.60 10.98 -6.90
C GLU A 256 -18.96 11.19 -8.36
N PHE A 257 -20.00 11.99 -8.56
CA PHE A 257 -20.45 12.44 -9.86
C PHE A 257 -19.89 13.84 -10.06
N SER A 258 -19.19 14.05 -11.17
CA SER A 258 -18.70 15.36 -11.56
C SER A 258 -19.22 15.69 -12.95
N VAL A 259 -19.84 16.86 -13.08
CA VAL A 259 -20.29 17.46 -14.33
C VAL A 259 -19.70 18.87 -14.41
N GLU A 260 -19.49 19.40 -15.60
CA GLU A 260 -19.19 20.83 -15.75
C GLU A 260 -20.39 21.67 -15.31
N ALA A 261 -20.12 22.81 -14.65
CA ALA A 261 -21.18 23.64 -14.09
C ALA A 261 -22.16 24.18 -15.17
N SER A 262 -21.71 24.27 -16.42
CA SER A 262 -22.51 24.60 -17.60
C SER A 262 -23.61 23.59 -17.90
N ASP A 263 -23.44 22.34 -17.48
CA ASP A 263 -24.30 21.20 -17.84
C ASP A 263 -25.02 20.65 -16.59
N ALA A 264 -25.14 21.47 -15.54
CA ALA A 264 -25.77 21.09 -14.27
C ALA A 264 -27.24 20.67 -14.43
N ASP A 265 -27.97 21.25 -15.40
CA ASP A 265 -29.37 20.90 -15.69
C ASP A 265 -29.50 19.49 -16.29
N GLU A 266 -28.44 18.95 -16.89
CA GLU A 266 -28.40 17.57 -17.37
C GLU A 266 -28.41 16.56 -16.22
N ILE A 267 -27.92 16.90 -15.01
CA ILE A 267 -27.97 15.98 -13.85
C ILE A 267 -29.42 15.67 -13.46
N ILE A 268 -30.30 16.67 -13.50
CA ILE A 268 -31.71 16.54 -13.11
C ILE A 268 -32.43 15.64 -14.12
N THR A 269 -32.13 15.80 -15.40
CA THR A 269 -32.71 15.04 -16.50
C THR A 269 -32.13 13.63 -16.61
N ALA A 270 -30.84 13.46 -16.30
CA ALA A 270 -30.10 12.20 -16.29
C ALA A 270 -30.30 11.38 -15.00
N GLY A 271 -31.13 11.81 -14.05
CA GLY A 271 -31.48 11.01 -12.87
C GLY A 271 -31.95 9.59 -13.20
N GLN A 272 -32.62 9.42 -14.35
CA GLN A 272 -33.00 8.10 -14.88
C GLN A 272 -31.81 7.30 -15.42
N ASP A 273 -30.79 7.95 -15.97
CA ASP A 273 -29.58 7.31 -16.51
C ASP A 273 -28.63 6.84 -15.38
N PHE A 274 -28.75 7.40 -14.16
CA PHE A 274 -28.00 6.94 -12.98
C PHE A 274 -28.70 5.84 -12.18
N ALA A 275 -30.01 5.65 -12.37
CA ALA A 275 -30.76 4.63 -11.65
C ALA A 275 -30.16 3.21 -11.83
N PRO A 276 -29.72 2.79 -13.02
CA PRO A 276 -29.03 1.50 -13.19
C PRO A 276 -27.71 1.41 -12.40
N VAL A 277 -26.92 2.49 -12.38
CA VAL A 277 -25.65 2.57 -11.62
C VAL A 277 -25.93 2.45 -10.12
N VAL A 278 -26.91 3.20 -9.60
CA VAL A 278 -27.28 3.19 -8.19
C VAL A 278 -27.90 1.84 -7.80
N GLN A 279 -28.75 1.26 -8.65
CA GLN A 279 -29.31 -0.08 -8.42
C GLN A 279 -28.25 -1.17 -8.43
N LEU A 280 -27.28 -1.12 -9.36
CA LEU A 280 -26.14 -2.02 -9.40
C LEU A 280 -25.39 -1.99 -8.06
N VAL A 281 -25.12 -0.79 -7.57
CA VAL A 281 -24.40 -0.53 -6.30
C VAL A 281 -25.19 -0.97 -5.07
N LEU A 282 -26.48 -0.67 -5.01
CA LEU A 282 -27.32 -1.13 -3.90
C LEU A 282 -27.42 -2.65 -3.89
N SER A 283 -27.38 -3.28 -5.06
CA SER A 283 -27.29 -4.74 -5.20
C SER A 283 -25.93 -5.27 -4.72
N MET A 284 -24.81 -4.57 -4.99
CA MET A 284 -23.48 -4.88 -4.38
C MET A 284 -23.53 -4.94 -2.86
N LEU A 285 -24.24 -4.00 -2.24
CA LEU A 285 -24.34 -3.90 -0.79
C LEU A 285 -25.18 -5.03 -0.19
N ARG A 286 -26.26 -5.45 -0.87
CA ARG A 286 -27.12 -6.56 -0.41
C ARG A 286 -26.41 -7.91 -0.44
N VAL A 287 -25.70 -8.24 -1.53
CA VAL A 287 -24.98 -9.52 -1.68
C VAL A 287 -23.85 -9.64 -0.64
N ARG A 288 -23.14 -8.54 -0.38
CA ARG A 288 -22.03 -8.51 0.58
C ARG A 288 -22.48 -8.66 2.04
N ASN A 289 -23.66 -8.13 2.39
CA ASN A 289 -24.25 -8.33 3.72
C ASN A 289 -24.75 -9.78 3.90
N ALA A 290 -25.25 -10.43 2.84
CA ALA A 290 -25.66 -11.83 2.89
C ALA A 290 -24.46 -12.79 3.07
N GLN A 291 -23.28 -12.45 2.55
CA GLN A 291 -22.05 -13.23 2.70
C GLN A 291 -21.30 -12.97 4.03
N GLY A 292 -21.66 -11.92 4.77
CA GLY A 292 -21.08 -11.58 6.08
C GLY A 292 -21.85 -12.13 7.30
N SER A 293 -22.95 -12.84 7.06
CA SER A 293 -23.82 -13.46 8.10
C SER A 293 -23.66 -14.98 8.20
N LYS A 294 -22.54 -15.55 7.72
CA LYS A 294 -22.14 -16.94 7.97
C LYS A 294 -20.82 -16.99 8.73
#